data_AF-A0A662TJK3-F1
#
_entry.id   AF-A0A662TJK3-F1
#
_cell.length_a   1.000
_cell.length_b   1.000
_cell.length_c   1.000
_cell.angle_alpha   90.00
_cell.angle_beta   90.00
_cell.angle_gamma   90.00
#
_symmetry.space_group_name_H-M   'P 1'
#
loop_
_entity.id
_entity.type
_entity.pdbx_description
1 polymer ?
#
loop_
_entity_poly.entity_id
_entity_poly.type
_entity_poly.pdbx_seq_one_letter_code
_entity_poly.pdbx_strand_id
1 'polypeptide(L)'
;MFKKILDYASKMGTDIIVFGNLLPTGIQSMSMVDGILRVNLPGALAMTKKDILLMARSNGHPLKYVFSYGCPFLNALFRKYPSTIYASFDRILRKVRAGIMEPGFALKLMKGILKASIKGA
;
A
#
# COMPACT_ATOMS: atom_id res chain seq x y z
N MET A 1 -4.31 -15.61 -5.13
CA MET A 1 -4.35 -14.41 -6.02
C MET A 1 -3.14 -14.35 -6.94
N PHE A 2 -1.90 -14.33 -6.42
CA PHE A 2 -0.68 -14.24 -7.24
C PHE A 2 -0.54 -15.35 -8.30
N LYS A 3 -0.88 -16.61 -7.97
CA LYS A 3 -0.87 -17.72 -8.93
C LYS A 3 -1.68 -17.44 -10.21
N LYS A 4 -2.87 -16.85 -10.09
CA LYS A 4 -3.70 -16.47 -11.26
C LYS A 4 -3.02 -15.41 -12.15
N ILE A 5 -2.24 -14.51 -11.55
CA ILE A 5 -1.48 -13.49 -12.29
C ILE A 5 -0.33 -14.15 -13.04
N LEU A 6 0.36 -15.11 -12.42
CA LEU A 6 1.41 -15.90 -13.07
C LEU A 6 0.86 -16.74 -14.23
N ASP A 7 -0.26 -17.45 -14.01
CA ASP A 7 -0.91 -18.25 -15.06
C ASP A 7 -1.27 -17.37 -16.27
N TYR A 8 -1.76 -16.16 -16.02
CA TYR A 8 -2.07 -15.19 -17.07
C TYR A 8 -0.82 -14.66 -17.78
N ALA A 9 0.21 -14.27 -17.02
CA ALA A 9 1.47 -13.77 -17.57
C ALA A 9 2.19 -14.83 -18.42
N SER A 10 2.18 -16.08 -17.98
CA SER A 10 2.72 -17.22 -18.73
C SER A 10 1.98 -17.42 -20.05
N LYS A 11 0.65 -17.38 -20.05
CA LYS A 11 -0.16 -17.43 -21.29
C LYS A 11 0.12 -16.28 -22.24
N MET A 12 0.48 -15.11 -21.71
CA MET A 12 0.84 -13.92 -22.48
C MET A 12 2.31 -13.93 -22.93
N GLY A 13 3.11 -14.95 -22.56
CA GLY A 13 4.54 -14.99 -22.87
C GLY A 13 5.33 -13.86 -22.20
N THR A 14 4.95 -13.45 -20.99
CA THR A 14 5.58 -12.33 -20.27
C THR A 14 6.65 -12.80 -19.29
N ASP A 15 7.88 -12.29 -19.44
CA ASP A 15 9.03 -12.68 -18.62
C ASP A 15 9.13 -11.90 -17.28
N ILE A 16 8.47 -10.74 -17.17
CA ILE A 16 8.60 -9.83 -16.01
C ILE A 16 7.23 -9.34 -15.55
N ILE A 17 6.97 -9.44 -14.24
CA ILE A 17 5.79 -8.84 -13.61
C ILE A 17 6.22 -7.80 -12.59
N VAL A 18 5.79 -6.55 -12.80
CA VAL A 18 6.08 -5.43 -11.91
C VAL A 18 4.91 -5.13 -10.98
N PHE A 19 5.19 -5.01 -9.68
CA PHE A 19 4.25 -4.67 -8.62
C PHE A 19 4.64 -3.35 -7.94
N GLY A 20 3.61 -2.62 -7.47
CA GLY A 20 3.77 -1.35 -6.75
C GLY A 20 3.97 -1.48 -5.23
N ASN A 21 4.41 -2.63 -4.71
CA ASN A 21 4.57 -2.81 -3.27
C ASN A 21 5.88 -2.15 -2.78
N LEU A 22 5.79 -1.42 -1.66
CA LEU A 22 6.91 -0.70 -1.05
C LEU A 22 7.59 -1.50 0.07
N LEU A 23 6.91 -2.51 0.63
CA LEU A 23 7.40 -3.28 1.79
C LEU A 23 8.56 -4.24 1.50
N PRO A 24 8.58 -4.98 0.37
CA PRO A 24 9.66 -5.92 0.09
C PRO A 24 10.90 -5.15 -0.33
N THR A 25 11.94 -5.17 0.51
CA THR A 25 13.22 -4.49 0.28
C THR A 25 14.35 -5.51 0.09
N GLY A 26 15.48 -5.07 -0.49
CA GLY A 26 16.63 -5.92 -0.75
C GLY A 26 16.27 -7.13 -1.62
N ILE A 27 16.74 -8.32 -1.24
CA ILE A 27 16.50 -9.56 -2.01
C ILE A 27 15.02 -9.93 -2.13
N GLN A 28 14.15 -9.45 -1.24
CA GLN A 28 12.71 -9.74 -1.31
C GLN A 28 11.97 -8.86 -2.32
N SER A 29 12.63 -7.79 -2.79
CA SER A 29 12.05 -6.90 -3.80
C SER A 29 11.99 -7.55 -5.17
N MET A 30 12.85 -8.54 -5.45
CA MET A 30 12.92 -9.23 -6.74
C MET A 30 13.06 -10.74 -6.53
N SER A 31 12.27 -11.54 -7.25
CA SER A 31 12.34 -13.00 -7.12
C SER A 31 11.92 -13.68 -8.42
N MET A 32 12.59 -14.78 -8.77
CA MET A 32 12.16 -15.65 -9.86
C MET A 32 11.04 -16.57 -9.37
N VAL A 33 9.92 -16.65 -10.10
CA VAL A 33 8.82 -17.58 -9.80
C VAL A 33 8.32 -18.19 -11.10
N ASP A 34 8.42 -19.52 -11.22
CA ASP A 34 7.99 -20.28 -12.41
C ASP A 34 8.57 -19.72 -13.73
N GLY A 35 9.84 -19.31 -13.70
CA GLY A 35 10.53 -18.71 -14.85
C GLY A 35 10.21 -17.24 -15.13
N ILE A 36 9.32 -16.63 -14.34
CA ILE A 36 8.93 -15.22 -14.47
C ILE A 36 9.59 -14.38 -13.37
N LEU A 37 10.24 -13.28 -13.74
CA LEU A 37 10.83 -12.35 -12.80
C LEU A 37 9.75 -11.47 -12.18
N ARG A 38 9.51 -11.66 -10.88
CA ARG A 38 8.66 -10.77 -10.08
C ARG A 38 9.49 -9.63 -9.52
N VAL A 39 9.05 -8.40 -9.74
CA VAL A 39 9.71 -7.18 -9.24
C VAL A 39 8.72 -6.30 -8.48
N ASN A 40 8.97 -6.01 -7.22
CA ASN A 40 8.30 -4.95 -6.47
C ASN A 40 9.11 -3.66 -6.67
N LEU A 41 8.91 -2.99 -7.80
CA LEU A 41 9.79 -1.92 -8.28
C LEU A 41 10.00 -0.79 -7.25
N PRO A 42 8.96 -0.26 -6.58
CA PRO A 42 9.17 0.74 -5.55
C PRO A 42 9.98 0.25 -4.36
N GLY A 43 9.80 -0.99 -3.93
CA GLY A 43 10.58 -1.61 -2.86
C GLY A 43 12.04 -1.87 -3.27
N ALA A 44 12.27 -2.24 -4.54
CA ALA A 44 13.61 -2.42 -5.10
C ALA A 44 14.41 -1.11 -5.17
N LEU A 45 13.72 -0.01 -5.45
CA LEU A 45 14.30 1.34 -5.51
C LEU A 45 14.31 2.06 -4.15
N ALA A 46 13.99 1.37 -3.05
CA ALA A 46 13.90 1.93 -1.69
C ALA A 46 13.03 3.20 -1.60
N MET A 47 11.97 3.26 -2.41
CA MET A 47 11.10 4.45 -2.46
C MET A 47 10.25 4.56 -1.21
N THR A 48 9.95 5.80 -0.83
CA THR A 48 8.99 6.11 0.23
C THR A 48 7.60 6.36 -0.35
N LYS A 49 6.60 6.40 0.54
CA LYS A 49 5.25 6.81 0.14
C LYS A 49 5.22 8.23 -0.42
N LYS A 50 6.12 9.11 0.02
CA LYS A 50 6.23 10.50 -0.44
C LYS A 50 6.71 10.54 -1.89
N ASP A 51 7.71 9.74 -2.25
CA ASP A 51 8.26 9.69 -3.61
C ASP A 51 7.19 9.24 -4.61
N ILE A 52 6.45 8.18 -4.27
CA ILE A 52 5.32 7.72 -5.09
C ILE A 52 4.25 8.81 -5.26
N LEU A 53 3.94 9.58 -4.22
CA LEU A 53 2.96 10.65 -4.30
C LEU A 53 3.44 11.84 -5.15
N LEU A 54 4.72 12.18 -5.06
CA LEU A 54 5.35 13.22 -5.89
C LEU A 54 5.35 12.80 -7.36
N MET A 55 5.74 11.56 -7.67
CA MET A 55 5.68 11.02 -9.03
C MET A 55 4.26 10.96 -9.57
N ALA A 56 3.29 10.51 -8.77
CA ALA A 56 1.90 10.49 -9.19
C ALA A 56 1.41 11.91 -9.54
N ARG A 57 1.73 12.89 -8.70
CA ARG A 57 1.38 14.30 -8.92
C ARG A 57 2.06 14.85 -10.18
N SER A 58 3.34 14.59 -10.40
CA SER A 58 4.06 15.07 -11.58
C SER A 58 3.51 14.48 -12.88
N ASN A 59 2.88 13.31 -12.80
CA ASN A 59 2.18 12.66 -13.92
C ASN A 59 0.67 12.99 -13.97
N GLY A 60 0.22 14.07 -13.32
CA GLY A 60 -1.15 14.56 -13.44
C GLY A 60 -2.20 13.78 -12.63
N HIS A 61 -1.81 12.85 -11.76
CA HIS A 61 -2.80 12.12 -10.95
C HIS A 61 -3.38 12.99 -9.83
N PRO A 62 -4.73 13.08 -9.72
CA PRO A 62 -5.38 13.87 -8.68
C PRO A 62 -5.18 13.23 -7.31
N LEU A 63 -4.45 13.92 -6.43
CA LEU A 63 -4.17 13.45 -5.06
C LEU A 63 -5.36 13.60 -4.08
N LYS A 64 -6.60 13.76 -4.59
CA LYS A 64 -7.80 14.08 -3.79
C LYS A 64 -8.11 13.07 -2.66
N TYR A 65 -7.58 11.84 -2.73
CA TYR A 65 -7.83 10.77 -1.77
C TYR A 65 -6.62 10.40 -0.89
N VAL A 66 -5.52 11.14 -0.99
CA VAL A 66 -4.22 10.73 -0.42
C VAL A 66 -4.20 10.72 1.11
N PHE A 67 -5.09 11.48 1.75
CA PHE A 67 -5.15 11.59 3.21
C PHE A 67 -6.27 10.77 3.86
N SER A 68 -7.07 10.05 3.06
CA SER A 68 -8.08 9.13 3.58
C SER A 68 -7.49 7.73 3.70
N TYR A 69 -7.60 7.11 4.88
CA TYR A 69 -7.12 5.76 5.06
C TYR A 69 -8.10 4.75 4.46
N GLY A 70 -7.62 3.99 3.48
CA GLY A 70 -8.39 2.88 2.91
C GLY A 70 -9.52 3.32 1.99
N CYS A 71 -10.52 2.44 1.84
CA CYS A 71 -11.70 2.64 1.00
C CYS A 71 -12.95 2.93 1.85
N PRO A 72 -14.08 3.36 1.24
CA PRO A 72 -15.32 3.61 1.97
C PRO A 72 -15.80 2.43 2.83
N PHE A 73 -15.51 1.20 2.40
CA PHE A 73 -15.81 -0.02 3.17
C PHE A 73 -15.07 -0.07 4.51
N LEU A 74 -13.81 0.36 4.58
CA LEU A 74 -13.07 0.41 5.85
C LEU A 74 -13.68 1.40 6.83
N ASN A 75 -14.16 2.55 6.35
CA ASN A 75 -14.92 3.50 7.18
C ASN A 75 -16.26 2.90 7.64
N ALA A 76 -16.92 2.13 6.76
CA ALA A 76 -17.92 1.10 7.06
C ALA A 76 -17.62 0.32 8.35
N LEU A 77 -16.53 -0.42 8.25
CA LEU A 77 -16.07 -1.38 9.23
C LEU A 77 -15.72 -0.74 10.57
N PHE A 78 -15.00 0.39 10.58
CA PHE A 78 -14.60 1.07 11.81
C PHE A 78 -15.78 1.57 12.62
N ARG A 79 -16.84 2.05 11.96
CA ARG A 79 -18.08 2.49 12.63
C ARG A 79 -18.82 1.31 13.26
N LYS A 80 -18.93 0.20 12.53
CA LYS A 80 -19.64 -0.99 13.02
C LYS A 80 -18.86 -1.76 14.09
N TYR A 81 -17.54 -1.82 13.96
CA TYR A 81 -16.64 -2.57 14.84
C TYR A 81 -15.38 -1.76 15.17
N PRO A 82 -15.42 -0.87 16.16
CA PRO A 82 -14.27 -0.02 16.52
C PRO A 82 -13.00 -0.79 16.88
N SER A 83 -13.11 -2.03 17.37
CA SER A 83 -11.97 -2.91 17.66
C SER A 83 -11.07 -3.16 16.43
N THR A 84 -11.61 -3.06 15.21
CA THR A 84 -10.85 -3.25 13.97
C THR A 84 -9.88 -2.10 13.66
N ILE A 85 -9.99 -0.97 14.37
CA ILE A 85 -9.08 0.18 14.23
C ILE A 85 -7.64 -0.22 14.59
N TYR A 86 -7.46 -1.04 15.63
CA TYR A 86 -6.13 -1.48 16.07
C TYR A 86 -5.36 -2.22 14.97
N ALA A 87 -6.03 -3.09 14.21
CA ALA A 87 -5.41 -3.79 13.07
C ALA A 87 -4.96 -2.81 11.97
N SER A 88 -5.72 -1.74 11.77
CA SER A 88 -5.37 -0.69 10.80
C SER A 88 -4.20 0.17 11.27
N PHE A 89 -4.13 0.46 12.57
CA PHE A 89 -3.02 1.15 13.20
C PHE A 89 -1.74 0.33 13.14
N ASP A 90 -1.80 -0.97 13.48
CA ASP A 90 -0.64 -1.86 13.35
C ASP A 90 -0.10 -1.87 11.91
N ARG A 91 -0.99 -1.94 10.91
CA ARG A 91 -0.61 -1.85 9.50
C ARG A 91 0.06 -0.51 9.14
N ILE A 92 -0.38 0.60 9.72
CA ILE A 92 0.27 1.91 9.52
C ILE A 92 1.65 1.91 10.17
N LEU A 93 1.72 1.55 11.45
CA LEU A 93 2.95 1.54 12.24
C LEU A 93 4.01 0.61 11.64
N ARG A 94 3.61 -0.54 11.09
CA ARG A 94 4.51 -1.44 10.36
C ARG A 94 5.21 -0.77 9.18
N LYS A 95 4.52 0.14 8.47
CA LYS A 95 5.10 0.91 7.36
C LYS A 95 6.03 2.02 7.85
N VAL A 96 5.70 2.65 8.99
CA VAL A 96 6.59 3.62 9.64
C VAL A 96 7.87 2.94 10.09
N ARG A 97 7.75 1.79 10.77
CA ARG A 97 8.89 0.97 11.22
C ARG A 97 9.78 0.55 10.06
N ALA A 98 9.20 0.26 8.90
CA ALA A 98 9.94 -0.09 7.69
C ALA A 98 10.56 1.12 6.96
N GLY A 99 10.44 2.36 7.47
CA GLY A 99 11.00 3.56 6.86
C GLY A 99 10.25 4.07 5.62
N ILE A 100 9.19 3.39 5.20
CA ILE A 100 8.44 3.70 3.96
C ILE A 100 7.50 4.89 4.16
N MET A 101 7.07 5.15 5.39
CA MET A 101 6.06 6.15 5.72
C MET A 101 6.56 7.09 6.82
N GLU A 102 6.53 8.39 6.55
CA GLU A 102 6.88 9.40 7.55
C GLU A 102 5.89 9.37 8.74
N PRO A 103 6.37 9.51 9.99
CA PRO A 103 5.52 9.51 11.19
C PRO A 103 4.41 10.56 11.16
N GLY A 104 4.69 11.76 10.64
CA GLY A 104 3.69 12.82 10.52
C GLY A 104 2.54 12.45 9.58
N PHE A 105 2.82 11.74 8.48
CA PHE A 105 1.81 11.23 7.57
C PHE A 105 1.00 10.10 8.21
N ALA A 106 1.67 9.19 8.92
CA ALA A 106 1.02 8.12 9.68
C ALA A 106 0.05 8.66 10.74
N LEU A 107 0.46 9.69 11.50
CA LEU A 107 -0.38 10.33 12.51
C LEU A 107 -1.65 10.95 11.88
N LYS A 108 -1.52 11.60 10.72
CA LYS A 108 -2.66 12.14 9.98
C LYS A 108 -3.66 11.03 9.59
N LEU A 109 -3.17 9.89 9.10
CA LEU A 109 -4.01 8.75 8.75
C LEU A 109 -4.72 8.17 9.98
N MET A 110 -4.01 7.98 11.09
CA MET A 110 -4.60 7.44 12.33
C MET A 110 -5.68 8.37 12.89
N LYS A 111 -5.44 9.68 12.92
CA LYS A 111 -6.47 10.68 13.29
C LYS A 111 -7.68 10.63 12.35
N GLY A 112 -7.45 10.42 11.05
CA GLY A 112 -8.51 10.24 10.05
C GLY A 112 -9.41 9.03 10.33
N ILE A 113 -8.82 7.88 10.70
CA ILE A 113 -9.55 6.68 11.08
C ILE A 113 -10.42 6.94 12.32
N LEU A 114 -9.86 7.56 13.37
CA LEU A 114 -10.62 7.88 14.59
C LEU A 114 -11.81 8.79 14.27
N LYS A 115 -11.60 9.83 13.46
CA LYS A 115 -12.67 10.73 13.03
C LYS A 115 -13.76 10.01 12.24
N ALA A 116 -13.40 9.04 11.39
CA ALA A 116 -14.35 8.24 10.63
C ALA A 116 -15.17 7.30 11.53
N SER A 117 -14.59 6.80 12.63
CA SER A 117 -15.29 5.96 13.61
C SER A 117 -16.33 6.72 14.43
N ILE A 118 -16.10 8.01 14.71
CA ILE A 118 -16.96 8.81 15.61
C ILE A 118 -18.15 9.44 14.86
N LYS A 119 -18.04 9.64 13.53
CA LYS A 119 -19.03 10.35 12.68
C LYS A 119 -20.40 9.63 12.48
N GLY A 120 -20.84 8.83 13.44
CA GLY A 120 -22.13 8.16 13.45
C GLY A 120 -22.76 8.02 14.83
N ALA A 121 -22.30 8.80 15.82
CA ALA A 121 -22.97 9.01 17.10
C ALA A 121 -23.82 10.29 17.04
#